data_AF-X0URS7-F1
#
_entry.id   AF-X0URS7-F1
#
_cell.length_a   1.000
_cell.length_b   1.000
_cell.length_c   1.000
_cell.angle_alpha   90.00
_cell.angle_beta   90.00
_cell.angle_gamma   90.00
#
_symmetry.space_group_name_H-M   'P 1'
#
loop_
_entity.id
_entity.type
_entity.pdbx_description
1 polymer ?
#
loop_
_entity_poly.entity_id
_entity_poly.type
_entity_poly.pdbx_seq_one_letter_code
_entity_poly.pdbx_strand_id
1 'polypeptide(L)'
;MVKQSAYPRRIAYGETRLGGIWFYANTTGGKNEYLHLVLGICEGPIESVDTIFFGDDAIAIDANGDATTEKYQDHFRAKVHLGDQTTADADLIAEDANWTSNHKLLGIAYVYCRFKHSAEVFDGGLPEVSFKITGANDIEDPRTRVIGYTNLTAACWGHYLRTSRVGPNIARENIDIDYQSDATVICDQDVDLKAGGTEKRYTLDGAFLTDTDPEEIISSMVESMAGWQVFTGGLFRPYAGAFTEPVFSVTSDMVIDAVEIQYRKPRSQRA
;
A
#
# COMPACT_ATOMS: atom_id res chain seq x y z
N MET A 1 9.83 -7.89 10.26
CA MET A 1 10.35 -8.68 9.12
C MET A 1 9.79 -10.08 9.23
N VAL A 2 9.30 -10.66 8.13
CA VAL A 2 8.54 -11.93 8.19
C VAL A 2 9.33 -13.06 7.54
N LYS A 3 9.48 -14.17 8.29
CA LYS A 3 10.15 -15.40 7.87
C LYS A 3 9.14 -16.55 7.80
N GLN A 4 8.24 -16.50 6.82
CA GLN A 4 7.22 -17.53 6.60
C GLN A 4 7.16 -17.85 5.11
N SER A 5 7.09 -19.13 4.77
CA SER A 5 7.09 -19.61 3.38
C SER A 5 5.83 -19.26 2.59
N ALA A 6 4.70 -19.06 3.29
CA ALA A 6 3.40 -18.73 2.73
C ALA A 6 2.82 -17.49 3.43
N TYR A 7 3.53 -16.36 3.31
CA TYR A 7 2.98 -15.08 3.71
C TYR A 7 2.09 -14.52 2.59
N PRO A 8 0.87 -14.05 2.87
CA PRO A 8 0.03 -13.44 1.84
C PRO A 8 0.72 -12.24 1.22
N ARG A 9 0.42 -11.97 -0.04
CA ARG A 9 0.93 -10.77 -0.69
C ARG A 9 0.25 -9.55 -0.08
N ARG A 10 0.83 -8.38 -0.30
CA ARG A 10 0.25 -7.12 0.18
C ARG A 10 0.29 -6.07 -0.90
N ILE A 11 -0.71 -5.21 -0.89
CA ILE A 11 -0.76 -3.99 -1.72
C ILE A 11 -0.57 -2.80 -0.78
N ALA A 12 0.13 -1.78 -1.25
CA ALA A 12 0.35 -0.54 -0.51
C ALA A 12 -0.11 0.66 -1.34
N TYR A 13 -0.77 1.61 -0.69
CA TYR A 13 -1.15 2.91 -1.22
C TYR A 13 -0.60 4.01 -0.33
N GLY A 14 -0.29 5.15 -0.94
CA GLY A 14 0.22 6.30 -0.21
C GLY A 14 1.53 6.01 0.53
N GLU A 15 1.79 6.75 1.60
CA GLU A 15 3.00 6.58 2.41
C GLU A 15 2.80 5.55 3.54
N THR A 16 3.64 4.52 3.59
CA THR A 16 3.57 3.53 4.68
C THR A 16 4.93 2.91 5.00
N ARG A 17 5.08 2.38 6.22
CA ARG A 17 6.29 1.66 6.64
C ARG A 17 6.00 0.18 6.73
N LEU A 18 6.74 -0.62 5.98
CA LEU A 18 6.53 -2.06 5.85
C LEU A 18 7.80 -2.85 6.14
N GLY A 19 7.68 -3.93 6.91
CA GLY A 19 8.78 -4.88 7.11
C GLY A 19 8.97 -5.78 5.89
N GLY A 20 10.21 -6.13 5.54
CA GLY A 20 10.49 -7.03 4.41
C GLY A 20 9.98 -8.47 4.62
N ILE A 21 9.56 -9.11 3.53
CA ILE A 21 9.18 -10.53 3.48
C ILE A 21 10.33 -11.32 2.85
N TRP A 22 10.78 -12.42 3.48
CA TRP A 22 11.92 -13.18 2.99
C TRP A 22 11.56 -14.01 1.76
N PHE A 23 12.15 -13.68 0.61
CA PHE A 23 12.02 -14.48 -0.63
C PHE A 23 13.24 -15.36 -0.86
N TYR A 24 14.41 -14.86 -0.49
CA TYR A 24 15.66 -15.57 -0.70
C TYR A 24 16.65 -15.21 0.40
N ALA A 25 17.42 -16.21 0.82
CA ALA A 25 18.51 -16.06 1.76
C ALA A 25 19.60 -17.07 1.44
N ASN A 26 20.82 -16.60 1.23
CA ASN A 26 21.98 -17.47 1.06
C ASN A 26 23.26 -16.77 1.51
N THR A 27 24.28 -17.55 1.83
CA THR A 27 25.60 -17.03 2.21
C THR A 27 26.65 -17.38 1.16
N THR A 28 27.58 -16.46 0.91
CA THR A 28 28.70 -16.67 -0.02
C THR A 28 30.04 -16.24 0.59
N GLY A 29 31.11 -16.46 -0.17
CA GLY A 29 32.49 -16.27 0.27
C GLY A 29 33.07 -17.52 0.94
N GLY A 30 34.40 -17.65 0.95
CA GLY A 30 35.08 -18.87 1.43
C GLY A 30 34.84 -19.19 2.92
N LYS A 31 34.29 -18.24 3.68
CA LYS A 31 33.94 -18.37 5.10
C LYS A 31 32.49 -17.96 5.40
N ASN A 32 31.59 -17.94 4.40
CA ASN A 32 30.22 -17.42 4.55
C ASN A 32 30.20 -15.98 5.07
N GLU A 33 31.07 -15.14 4.53
CA GLU A 33 31.28 -13.77 5.02
C GLU A 33 30.23 -12.80 4.49
N TYR A 34 29.50 -13.16 3.42
CA TYR A 34 28.41 -12.36 2.88
C TYR A 34 27.09 -13.09 3.04
N LEU A 35 26.08 -12.38 3.54
CA LEU A 35 24.69 -12.83 3.56
C LEU A 35 23.91 -12.01 2.53
N HIS A 36 23.29 -12.73 1.59
CA HIS A 36 22.42 -12.17 0.57
C HIS A 36 20.97 -12.41 0.98
N LEU A 37 20.19 -11.35 1.12
CA LEU A 37 18.76 -11.40 1.41
C LEU A 37 17.98 -10.70 0.31
N VAL A 38 16.94 -11.33 -0.20
CA VAL A 38 15.96 -10.67 -1.05
C VAL A 38 14.68 -10.49 -0.25
N LEU A 39 14.34 -9.23 0.01
CA LEU A 39 13.20 -8.84 0.81
C LEU A 39 12.09 -8.28 -0.08
N GLY A 40 10.99 -9.02 -0.22
CA GLY A 40 9.79 -8.54 -0.88
C GLY A 40 9.12 -7.45 -0.06
N ILE A 41 8.78 -6.34 -0.70
CA ILE A 41 7.98 -5.27 -0.11
C ILE A 41 6.52 -5.55 -0.45
N CYS A 42 6.00 -5.12 -1.59
CA CYS A 42 4.59 -5.25 -1.93
C CYS A 42 4.42 -5.63 -3.40
N GLU A 43 3.18 -5.96 -3.75
CA GLU A 43 2.81 -6.27 -5.12
C GLU A 43 2.58 -5.02 -5.95
N GLY A 44 2.99 -5.09 -7.21
CA GLY A 44 2.86 -4.03 -8.20
C GLY A 44 4.05 -3.09 -8.21
N PRO A 45 4.10 -2.21 -9.22
CA PRO A 45 5.04 -1.12 -9.25
C PRO A 45 4.70 -0.10 -8.16
N ILE A 46 5.72 0.41 -7.48
CA ILE A 46 5.60 1.46 -6.46
C ILE A 46 6.36 2.70 -6.90
N GLU A 47 6.00 3.84 -6.32
CA GLU A 47 6.66 5.11 -6.62
C GLU A 47 8.10 5.14 -6.12
N SER A 48 8.32 4.76 -4.86
CA SER A 48 9.65 4.84 -4.26
C SER A 48 9.80 3.98 -3.00
N VAL A 49 11.06 3.65 -2.70
CA VAL A 49 11.49 3.27 -1.36
C VAL A 49 12.24 4.48 -0.78
N ASP A 50 11.59 5.22 0.10
CA ASP A 50 12.08 6.50 0.60
C ASP A 50 13.21 6.33 1.60
N THR A 51 13.11 5.33 2.48
CA THR A 51 14.09 5.12 3.54
C THR A 51 14.12 3.66 3.99
N ILE A 52 15.33 3.13 4.14
CA ILE A 52 15.58 1.80 4.72
C ILE A 52 15.86 2.00 6.21
N PHE A 53 15.25 1.17 7.06
CA PHE A 53 15.44 1.21 8.51
C PHE A 53 15.95 -0.12 9.04
N PHE A 54 16.90 -0.05 9.98
CA PHE A 54 17.33 -1.16 10.82
C PHE A 54 16.84 -0.93 12.25
N GLY A 55 15.78 -1.61 12.65
CA GLY A 55 15.06 -1.25 13.88
C GLY A 55 14.57 0.21 13.77
N ASP A 56 15.07 1.10 14.61
CA ASP A 56 14.72 2.52 14.59
C ASP A 56 15.72 3.40 13.81
N ASP A 57 16.86 2.85 13.39
CA ASP A 57 17.92 3.60 12.71
C ASP A 57 17.63 3.73 11.21
N ALA A 58 17.57 4.95 10.70
CA ALA A 58 17.50 5.22 9.26
C ALA A 58 18.87 4.98 8.61
N ILE A 59 18.87 4.22 7.52
CA ILE A 59 20.06 3.85 6.77
C ILE A 59 20.08 4.63 5.46
N ALA A 60 21.10 5.47 5.31
CA ALA A 60 21.36 6.17 4.05
C ALA A 60 22.21 5.28 3.14
N ILE A 61 21.88 5.26 1.86
CA ILE A 61 22.61 4.54 0.81
C ILE A 61 23.02 5.51 -0.29
N ASP A 62 24.15 5.24 -0.95
CA ASP A 62 24.58 6.00 -2.12
C ASP A 62 23.93 5.49 -3.42
N ALA A 63 24.31 6.07 -4.56
CA ALA A 63 23.80 5.68 -5.87
C ALA A 63 24.19 4.24 -6.29
N ASN A 64 25.24 3.67 -5.69
CA ASN A 64 25.64 2.28 -5.90
C ASN A 64 24.92 1.33 -4.94
N GLY A 65 24.13 1.85 -4.00
CA GLY A 65 23.42 1.10 -2.98
C GLY A 65 24.23 0.84 -1.72
N ASP A 66 25.47 1.33 -1.62
CA ASP A 66 26.33 1.10 -0.46
C ASP A 66 25.92 2.02 0.71
N ALA A 67 25.93 1.47 1.93
CA ALA A 67 25.56 2.23 3.11
C ALA A 67 26.55 3.37 3.36
N THR A 68 26.03 4.57 3.58
CA THR A 68 26.81 5.77 3.93
C THR A 68 26.73 6.12 5.41
N THR A 69 25.81 5.48 6.15
CA THR A 69 25.76 5.58 7.61
C THR A 69 27.03 5.00 8.22
N GLU A 70 27.78 5.79 9.01
CA GLU A 70 29.12 5.44 9.54
C GLU A 70 29.19 4.03 10.16
N LYS A 71 28.16 3.64 10.92
CA LYS A 71 28.11 2.32 11.58
C LYS A 71 28.08 1.14 10.61
N TYR A 72 27.49 1.29 9.42
CA TYR A 72 27.24 0.22 8.47
C TYR A 72 28.03 0.36 7.16
N GLN A 73 28.88 1.38 7.06
CA GLN A 73 29.75 1.61 5.92
C GLN A 73 30.61 0.36 5.65
N ASP A 74 30.76 -0.02 4.38
CA ASP A 74 31.45 -1.23 3.91
C ASP A 74 30.86 -2.58 4.41
N HIS A 75 29.78 -2.54 5.18
CA HIS A 75 29.13 -3.70 5.80
C HIS A 75 27.71 -3.97 5.30
N PHE A 76 27.09 -3.01 4.62
CA PHE A 76 25.76 -3.15 4.06
C PHE A 76 25.66 -2.52 2.66
N ARG A 77 24.97 -3.22 1.75
CA ARG A 77 24.56 -2.72 0.43
C ARG A 77 23.11 -3.11 0.16
N ALA A 78 22.33 -2.19 -0.40
CA ALA A 78 20.95 -2.41 -0.82
C ALA A 78 20.71 -2.03 -2.28
N LYS A 79 20.01 -2.87 -3.04
CA LYS A 79 19.52 -2.57 -4.40
C LYS A 79 18.01 -2.59 -4.39
N VAL A 80 17.41 -1.44 -4.68
CA VAL A 80 15.96 -1.24 -4.70
C VAL A 80 15.42 -1.56 -6.09
N HIS A 81 14.37 -2.38 -6.15
CA HIS A 81 13.61 -2.70 -7.35
C HIS A 81 12.15 -2.33 -7.10
N LEU A 82 11.59 -1.46 -7.93
CA LEU A 82 10.30 -0.81 -7.67
C LEU A 82 9.09 -1.64 -8.14
N GLY A 83 9.28 -2.84 -8.69
CA GLY A 83 8.20 -3.71 -9.15
C GLY A 83 7.95 -3.67 -10.67
N ASP A 84 8.66 -2.79 -11.38
CA ASP A 84 8.64 -2.61 -12.84
C ASP A 84 9.83 -3.29 -13.56
N GLN A 85 10.71 -3.95 -12.82
CA GLN A 85 11.87 -4.64 -13.37
C GLN A 85 11.49 -5.72 -14.40
N THR A 86 12.33 -5.87 -15.43
CA THR A 86 12.19 -6.88 -16.49
C THR A 86 13.30 -7.95 -16.48
N THR A 87 14.34 -7.70 -15.67
CA THR A 87 15.52 -8.53 -15.49
C THR A 87 15.77 -8.78 -14.01
N ALA A 88 16.48 -9.85 -13.69
CA ALA A 88 16.94 -10.13 -12.34
C ALA A 88 18.09 -9.18 -11.95
N ASP A 89 18.29 -8.98 -10.64
CA ASP A 89 19.38 -8.15 -10.10
C ASP A 89 20.75 -8.66 -10.56
N ALA A 90 21.51 -7.81 -11.26
CA ALA A 90 22.77 -8.20 -11.86
C ALA A 90 23.88 -8.42 -10.83
N ASP A 91 23.88 -7.66 -9.73
CA ASP A 91 24.89 -7.78 -8.67
C ASP A 91 24.70 -9.10 -7.90
N LEU A 92 23.45 -9.48 -7.62
CA LEU A 92 23.14 -10.76 -6.98
C LEU A 92 23.49 -11.95 -7.87
N ILE A 93 23.22 -11.88 -9.19
CA ILE A 93 23.64 -12.93 -10.14
C ILE A 93 25.16 -13.11 -10.13
N ALA A 94 25.91 -12.00 -10.08
CA ALA A 94 27.36 -12.03 -10.09
C ALA A 94 27.95 -12.61 -8.79
N GLU A 95 27.24 -12.44 -7.67
CA GLU A 95 27.72 -12.81 -6.35
C GLU A 95 27.26 -14.20 -5.89
N ASP A 96 26.11 -14.67 -6.36
CA ASP A 96 25.51 -15.94 -5.94
C ASP A 96 25.03 -16.79 -7.13
N ALA A 97 25.71 -17.91 -7.37
CA ALA A 97 25.39 -18.84 -8.45
C ALA A 97 23.99 -19.48 -8.34
N ASN A 98 23.38 -19.48 -7.16
CA ASN A 98 22.01 -19.97 -6.98
C ASN A 98 20.96 -18.97 -7.49
N TRP A 99 21.31 -17.69 -7.66
CA TRP A 99 20.43 -16.68 -8.23
C TRP A 99 20.71 -16.49 -9.71
N THR A 100 19.77 -16.90 -10.58
CA THR A 100 19.94 -16.88 -12.04
C THR A 100 19.13 -15.77 -12.69
N SER A 101 19.36 -15.52 -13.98
CA SER A 101 18.58 -14.58 -14.79
C SER A 101 17.08 -14.90 -14.89
N ASN A 102 16.67 -16.10 -14.47
CA ASN A 102 15.26 -16.50 -14.36
C ASN A 102 14.58 -15.96 -13.09
N HIS A 103 15.32 -15.60 -12.05
CA HIS A 103 14.80 -15.14 -10.76
C HIS A 103 14.53 -13.62 -10.78
N LYS A 104 13.53 -13.20 -11.56
CA LYS A 104 13.28 -11.77 -11.86
C LYS A 104 12.35 -11.07 -10.87
N LEU A 105 11.51 -11.84 -10.18
CA LEU A 105 10.47 -11.32 -9.27
C LEU A 105 9.56 -10.28 -9.94
N LEU A 106 9.09 -10.54 -11.16
CA LEU A 106 8.26 -9.59 -11.93
C LEU A 106 7.00 -9.18 -11.16
N GLY A 107 6.66 -7.89 -11.19
CA GLY A 107 5.45 -7.35 -10.57
C GLY A 107 5.48 -7.31 -9.03
N ILE A 108 6.66 -7.41 -8.42
CA ILE A 108 6.85 -7.31 -6.98
C ILE A 108 7.95 -6.29 -6.71
N ALA A 109 7.67 -5.28 -5.90
CA ALA A 109 8.70 -4.38 -5.38
C ALA A 109 9.53 -5.13 -4.33
N TYR A 110 10.85 -5.12 -4.45
CA TYR A 110 11.76 -5.83 -3.55
C TYR A 110 13.07 -5.09 -3.36
N VAL A 111 13.78 -5.43 -2.29
CA VAL A 111 15.13 -4.92 -2.03
C VAL A 111 16.07 -6.09 -1.86
N TYR A 112 17.12 -6.12 -2.67
CA TYR A 112 18.26 -7.00 -2.46
C TYR A 112 19.19 -6.36 -1.44
N CYS A 113 19.38 -7.02 -0.31
CA CYS A 113 20.22 -6.61 0.81
C CYS A 113 21.43 -7.54 0.93
N ARG A 114 22.63 -6.98 0.93
CA ARG A 114 23.89 -7.70 1.16
C ARG A 114 24.51 -7.23 2.47
N PHE A 115 24.78 -8.17 3.36
CA PHE A 115 25.45 -7.92 4.63
C PHE A 115 26.81 -8.59 4.64
N LYS A 116 27.85 -7.86 5.04
CA LYS A 116 29.19 -8.42 5.30
C LYS A 116 29.34 -8.69 6.79
N HIS A 117 29.62 -9.95 7.15
CA HIS A 117 29.74 -10.41 8.52
C HIS A 117 30.69 -9.52 9.34
N SER A 118 30.19 -8.99 10.45
CA SER A 118 30.97 -8.28 11.47
C SER A 118 30.25 -8.39 12.80
N ALA A 119 30.91 -8.97 13.80
CA ALA A 119 30.35 -9.12 15.14
C ALA A 119 30.24 -7.76 15.87
N GLU A 120 31.06 -6.78 15.49
CA GLU A 120 31.05 -5.44 16.09
C GLU A 120 29.90 -4.59 15.55
N VAL A 121 29.65 -4.66 14.23
CA VAL A 121 28.59 -3.89 13.57
C VAL A 121 27.21 -4.49 13.84
N PHE A 122 27.13 -5.82 13.89
CA PHE A 122 25.91 -6.60 14.07
C PHE A 122 25.90 -7.34 15.42
N ASP A 123 26.22 -6.64 16.50
CA ASP A 123 26.35 -7.19 17.87
C ASP A 123 25.05 -7.87 18.39
N GLY A 124 23.89 -7.46 17.88
CA GLY A 124 22.58 -8.08 18.17
C GLY A 124 22.15 -9.17 17.16
N GLY A 125 23.03 -9.54 16.22
CA GLY A 125 22.68 -10.36 15.06
C GLY A 125 22.10 -9.53 13.91
N LEU A 126 21.39 -10.20 13.00
CA LEU A 126 20.83 -9.55 11.81
C LEU A 126 19.72 -8.56 12.22
N PRO A 127 19.84 -7.26 11.87
CA PRO A 127 18.84 -6.26 12.21
C PRO A 127 17.50 -6.54 11.53
N GLU A 128 16.43 -6.05 12.14
CA GLU A 128 15.12 -6.06 11.52
C GLU A 128 15.04 -4.96 10.45
N VAL A 129 14.94 -5.37 9.18
CA VAL A 129 14.86 -4.45 8.05
C VAL A 129 13.40 -4.08 7.74
N SER A 130 13.14 -2.78 7.67
CA SER A 130 11.86 -2.23 7.23
C SER A 130 12.06 -1.03 6.30
N PHE A 131 11.03 -0.70 5.54
CA PHE A 131 11.11 0.27 4.46
C PHE A 131 9.97 1.28 4.61
N LYS A 132 10.29 2.57 4.65
CA LYS A 132 9.30 3.60 4.34
C LYS A 132 9.18 3.64 2.82
N ILE A 133 7.96 3.49 2.32
CA ILE A 133 7.67 3.47 0.89
C ILE A 133 6.57 4.47 0.57
N THR A 134 6.59 4.90 -0.69
CA THR A 134 5.44 5.49 -1.36
C THR A 134 4.88 4.42 -2.30
N GLY A 135 3.62 4.04 -2.09
CA GLY A 135 2.99 2.84 -2.64
C GLY A 135 2.73 2.85 -4.14
N ALA A 136 1.65 2.20 -4.57
CA ALA A 136 1.34 1.95 -5.98
C ALA A 136 1.42 3.22 -6.85
N ASN A 137 2.08 3.13 -8.01
CA ASN A 137 2.22 4.22 -8.97
C ASN A 137 1.63 3.92 -10.36
N ASP A 138 0.89 2.82 -10.50
CA ASP A 138 0.12 2.46 -11.68
C ASP A 138 -1.37 2.85 -11.56
N ILE A 139 -1.69 3.89 -10.79
CA ILE A 139 -3.06 4.30 -10.51
C ILE A 139 -3.57 5.25 -11.60
N GLU A 140 -4.62 4.84 -12.29
CA GLU A 140 -5.33 5.69 -13.26
C GLU A 140 -6.29 6.65 -12.54
N ASP A 141 -6.05 7.97 -12.66
CA ASP A 141 -7.01 8.99 -12.26
C ASP A 141 -8.24 8.93 -13.19
N PRO A 142 -9.45 8.66 -12.66
CA PRO A 142 -10.65 8.48 -13.48
C PRO A 142 -11.05 9.75 -14.27
N ARG A 143 -10.63 10.94 -13.80
CA ARG A 143 -10.96 12.25 -14.39
C ARG A 143 -10.12 12.56 -15.62
N THR A 144 -8.83 12.21 -15.56
CA THR A 144 -7.83 12.64 -16.56
C THR A 144 -7.25 11.50 -17.39
N ARG A 145 -7.46 10.24 -16.97
CA ARG A 145 -6.85 9.04 -17.57
C ARG A 145 -5.32 8.97 -17.44
N VAL A 146 -4.72 9.88 -16.67
CA VAL A 146 -3.29 9.83 -16.37
C VAL A 146 -3.06 8.68 -15.40
N ILE A 147 -2.04 7.87 -15.72
CA ILE A 147 -1.56 6.78 -14.87
C ILE A 147 -0.31 7.28 -14.16
N GLY A 148 -0.26 7.14 -12.86
CA GLY A 148 0.87 7.54 -12.04
C GLY A 148 0.60 7.33 -10.56
N TYR A 149 1.49 7.86 -9.73
CA TYR A 149 1.26 7.91 -8.30
C TYR A 149 0.12 8.89 -7.95
N THR A 150 -0.77 8.43 -7.09
CA THR A 150 -1.73 9.26 -6.34
C THR A 150 -2.13 8.51 -5.08
N ASN A 151 -2.38 9.24 -3.99
CA ASN A 151 -2.95 8.67 -2.76
C ASN A 151 -4.40 9.12 -2.55
N LEU A 152 -5.08 9.68 -3.57
CA LEU A 152 -6.50 10.02 -3.47
C LEU A 152 -7.34 8.75 -3.35
N THR A 153 -8.08 8.63 -2.24
CA THR A 153 -8.77 7.39 -1.85
C THR A 153 -9.65 6.80 -2.95
N ALA A 154 -10.47 7.62 -3.62
CA ALA A 154 -11.37 7.15 -4.67
C ALA A 154 -10.64 6.65 -5.93
N ALA A 155 -9.46 7.21 -6.24
CA ALA A 155 -8.60 6.72 -7.33
C ALA A 155 -7.96 5.37 -6.93
N CYS A 156 -7.41 5.28 -5.72
CA CYS A 156 -6.85 4.04 -5.17
C CYS A 156 -7.90 2.92 -5.09
N TRP A 157 -9.14 3.22 -4.68
CA TRP A 157 -10.26 2.28 -4.64
C TRP A 157 -10.51 1.66 -6.02
N GLY A 158 -10.60 2.48 -7.07
CA GLY A 158 -10.81 1.96 -8.42
C GLY A 158 -9.61 1.19 -8.96
N HIS A 159 -8.40 1.57 -8.58
CA HIS A 159 -7.20 0.79 -8.90
C HIS A 159 -7.25 -0.61 -8.26
N TYR A 160 -7.61 -0.72 -6.97
CA TYR A 160 -7.75 -2.01 -6.30
C TYR A 160 -8.79 -2.89 -6.99
N LEU A 161 -9.99 -2.37 -7.27
CA LEU A 161 -11.05 -3.11 -7.96
C LEU A 161 -10.59 -3.69 -9.31
N ARG A 162 -9.83 -2.91 -10.08
CA ARG A 162 -9.35 -3.29 -11.43
C ARG A 162 -8.09 -4.15 -11.41
N THR A 163 -7.38 -4.23 -10.29
CA THR A 163 -6.11 -4.95 -10.22
C THR A 163 -6.35 -6.44 -10.45
N SER A 164 -5.78 -6.99 -11.53
CA SER A 164 -5.94 -8.40 -11.91
C SER A 164 -5.07 -9.37 -11.12
N ARG A 165 -3.99 -8.86 -10.53
CA ARG A 165 -2.97 -9.69 -9.90
C ARG A 165 -3.42 -10.19 -8.51
N VAL A 166 -3.95 -9.28 -7.69
CA VAL A 166 -4.32 -9.49 -6.28
C VAL A 166 -5.63 -8.80 -5.88
N GLY A 167 -6.24 -8.06 -6.81
CA GLY A 167 -7.54 -7.44 -6.61
C GLY A 167 -8.67 -8.28 -7.20
N PRO A 168 -9.91 -7.77 -7.14
CA PRO A 168 -11.10 -8.42 -7.68
C PRO A 168 -11.12 -8.59 -9.21
N ASN A 169 -10.20 -7.96 -9.96
CA ASN A 169 -10.16 -7.97 -11.42
C ASN A 169 -11.49 -7.52 -12.08
N ILE A 170 -12.15 -6.53 -11.48
CA ILE A 170 -13.39 -5.97 -12.02
C ILE A 170 -13.06 -5.17 -13.28
N ALA A 171 -13.71 -5.52 -14.38
CA ALA A 171 -13.57 -4.81 -15.64
C ALA A 171 -13.99 -3.35 -15.48
N ARG A 172 -13.27 -2.43 -16.14
CA ARG A 172 -13.47 -0.98 -15.97
C ARG A 172 -14.91 -0.55 -16.29
N GLU A 173 -15.52 -1.19 -17.27
CA GLU A 173 -16.92 -0.99 -17.67
C GLU A 173 -17.95 -1.32 -16.59
N ASN A 174 -17.58 -2.10 -15.57
CA ASN A 174 -18.43 -2.40 -14.42
C ASN A 174 -18.23 -1.40 -13.27
N ILE A 175 -17.37 -0.39 -13.44
CA ILE A 175 -17.18 0.71 -12.50
C ILE A 175 -17.79 1.96 -13.12
N ASP A 176 -18.67 2.63 -12.37
CA ASP A 176 -19.25 3.89 -12.82
C ASP A 176 -18.19 5.00 -12.71
N ILE A 177 -17.54 5.30 -13.83
CA ILE A 177 -16.40 6.21 -13.90
C ILE A 177 -16.79 7.66 -13.55
N ASP A 178 -18.03 8.06 -13.82
CA ASP A 178 -18.50 9.40 -13.50
C ASP A 178 -18.59 9.56 -11.98
N TYR A 179 -19.19 8.58 -11.28
CA TYR A 179 -19.22 8.56 -9.81
C TYR A 179 -17.82 8.42 -9.20
N GLN A 180 -16.95 7.60 -9.80
CA GLN A 180 -15.55 7.53 -9.36
C GLN A 180 -14.84 8.88 -9.53
N SER A 181 -15.08 9.59 -10.63
CA SER A 181 -14.51 10.90 -10.90
C SER A 181 -14.99 11.95 -9.90
N ASP A 182 -16.29 11.99 -9.63
CA ASP A 182 -16.90 12.91 -8.64
C ASP A 182 -16.34 12.66 -7.23
N ALA A 183 -16.23 11.39 -6.82
CA ALA A 183 -15.62 11.02 -5.55
C ALA A 183 -14.13 11.44 -5.49
N THR A 184 -13.37 11.27 -6.58
CA THR A 184 -11.97 11.72 -6.67
C THR A 184 -11.86 13.25 -6.58
N VAL A 185 -12.78 14.00 -7.20
CA VAL A 185 -12.84 15.47 -7.05
C VAL A 185 -13.03 15.87 -5.59
N ILE A 186 -13.91 15.19 -4.85
CA ILE A 186 -14.13 15.43 -3.41
C ILE A 186 -12.86 15.11 -2.61
N CYS A 187 -12.20 13.99 -2.89
CA CYS A 187 -10.95 13.60 -2.21
C CYS A 187 -9.85 14.66 -2.41
N ASP A 188 -9.79 15.25 -3.60
CA ASP A 188 -8.76 16.22 -4.03
C ASP A 188 -9.01 17.66 -3.54
N GLN A 189 -10.10 17.90 -2.80
CA GLN A 189 -10.37 19.23 -2.24
C GLN A 189 -9.34 19.58 -1.17
N ASP A 190 -8.80 20.79 -1.25
CA ASP A 190 -7.90 21.32 -0.24
C ASP A 190 -8.68 21.69 1.04
N VAL A 191 -8.19 21.23 2.19
CA VAL A 191 -8.70 21.51 3.53
C VAL A 191 -7.65 22.28 4.30
N ASP A 192 -8.03 23.45 4.81
CA ASP A 192 -7.13 24.31 5.57
C ASP A 192 -6.77 23.70 6.94
N LEU A 193 -5.47 23.64 7.22
CA LEU A 193 -4.96 23.20 8.51
C LEU A 193 -4.94 24.36 9.52
N LYS A 194 -5.23 24.05 10.79
CA LYS A 194 -5.19 25.05 11.87
C LYS A 194 -3.82 25.72 12.03
N ALA A 195 -2.75 24.99 11.69
CA ALA A 195 -1.37 25.49 11.75
C ALA A 195 -0.94 26.26 10.48
N GLY A 196 -1.84 26.45 9.51
CA GLY A 196 -1.54 27.00 8.19
C GLY A 196 -1.21 25.90 7.17
N GLY A 197 -1.42 26.21 5.89
CA GLY A 197 -1.31 25.25 4.78
C GLY A 197 -2.60 24.48 4.52
N THR A 198 -2.56 23.61 3.51
CA THR A 198 -3.67 22.76 3.10
C THR A 198 -3.25 21.30 3.04
N GLU A 199 -4.20 20.40 3.29
CA GLU A 199 -4.08 18.98 2.98
C GLU A 199 -5.24 18.56 2.08
N LYS A 200 -5.10 17.43 1.38
CA LYS A 200 -6.21 16.85 0.62
C LYS A 200 -7.24 16.28 1.58
N ARG A 201 -8.52 16.45 1.25
CA ARG A 201 -9.63 16.03 2.13
C ARG A 201 -9.56 14.56 2.49
N TYR A 202 -9.30 13.69 1.51
CA TYR A 202 -9.20 12.24 1.74
C TYR A 202 -8.03 11.64 0.97
N THR A 203 -7.10 11.06 1.73
CA THR A 203 -6.00 10.26 1.22
C THR A 203 -6.03 8.85 1.80
N LEU A 204 -5.43 7.90 1.09
CA LEU A 204 -5.26 6.53 1.54
C LEU A 204 -3.77 6.19 1.65
N ASP A 205 -3.31 6.12 2.90
CA ASP A 205 -1.92 5.82 3.25
C ASP A 205 -1.89 4.56 4.11
N GLY A 206 -1.54 3.42 3.51
CA GLY A 206 -1.60 2.13 4.19
C GLY A 206 -1.35 0.94 3.29
N ALA A 207 -1.36 -0.25 3.88
CA ALA A 207 -1.22 -1.51 3.17
C ALA A 207 -2.19 -2.54 3.72
N PHE A 208 -2.64 -3.44 2.86
CA PHE A 208 -3.50 -4.55 3.22
C PHE A 208 -2.97 -5.86 2.65
N LEU A 209 -3.27 -6.95 3.35
CA LEU A 209 -2.87 -8.29 2.99
C LEU A 209 -3.95 -8.94 2.13
N THR A 210 -3.54 -9.80 1.21
CA THR A 210 -4.45 -10.45 0.26
C THR A 210 -5.18 -11.66 0.84
N ASP A 211 -4.95 -11.99 2.11
CA ASP A 211 -5.74 -12.98 2.86
C ASP A 211 -6.98 -12.34 3.52
N THR A 212 -7.07 -11.01 3.55
CA THR A 212 -8.24 -10.27 4.01
C THR A 212 -9.31 -10.32 2.91
N ASP A 213 -10.57 -10.50 3.32
CA ASP A 213 -11.68 -10.57 2.37
C ASP A 213 -11.75 -9.27 1.53
N PRO A 214 -11.89 -9.37 0.19
CA PRO A 214 -11.91 -8.18 -0.67
C PRO A 214 -13.01 -7.18 -0.29
N GLU A 215 -14.16 -7.65 0.19
CA GLU A 215 -15.25 -6.80 0.66
C GLU A 215 -14.84 -5.96 1.89
N GLU A 216 -14.10 -6.55 2.83
CA GLU A 216 -13.58 -5.85 4.00
C GLU A 216 -12.54 -4.80 3.59
N ILE A 217 -11.63 -5.14 2.67
CA ILE A 217 -10.67 -4.19 2.12
C ILE A 217 -11.42 -3.01 1.45
N ILE A 218 -12.39 -3.30 0.59
CA ILE A 218 -13.19 -2.29 -0.10
C ILE A 218 -13.93 -1.40 0.89
N SER A 219 -14.56 -1.98 1.92
CA SER A 219 -15.26 -1.22 2.97
C SER A 219 -14.30 -0.28 3.69
N SER A 220 -13.13 -0.77 4.11
CA SER A 220 -12.12 0.05 4.78
C SER A 220 -11.61 1.21 3.90
N MET A 221 -11.47 0.98 2.58
CA MET A 221 -11.08 2.03 1.63
C MET A 221 -12.16 3.10 1.53
N VAL A 222 -13.44 2.73 1.36
CA VAL A 222 -14.52 3.74 1.23
C VAL A 222 -14.81 4.45 2.55
N GLU A 223 -14.62 3.79 3.68
CA GLU A 223 -14.71 4.40 5.01
C GLU A 223 -13.63 5.46 5.23
N SER A 224 -12.42 5.27 4.67
CA SER A 224 -11.34 6.26 4.77
C SER A 224 -11.65 7.60 4.07
N MET A 225 -12.62 7.63 3.16
CA MET A 225 -13.15 8.87 2.57
C MET A 225 -14.51 9.29 3.16
N ALA A 226 -14.83 8.84 4.38
CA ALA A 226 -16.13 9.03 5.04
C ALA A 226 -17.32 8.68 4.13
N GLY A 227 -17.10 7.67 3.28
CA GLY A 227 -17.93 7.34 2.15
C GLY A 227 -18.63 6.00 2.28
N TRP A 228 -19.27 5.60 1.19
CA TRP A 228 -19.83 4.26 1.04
C TRP A 228 -19.82 3.85 -0.44
N GLN A 229 -20.08 2.56 -0.68
CA GLN A 229 -20.24 2.01 -2.01
C GLN A 229 -21.68 1.54 -2.23
N VAL A 230 -22.18 1.71 -3.45
CA VAL A 230 -23.44 1.09 -3.90
C VAL A 230 -23.18 0.30 -5.16
N PHE A 231 -23.77 -0.89 -5.25
CA PHE A 231 -23.86 -1.64 -6.49
C PHE A 231 -25.28 -1.54 -7.05
N THR A 232 -25.45 -0.85 -8.17
CA THR A 232 -26.77 -0.64 -8.80
C THR A 232 -26.64 -0.55 -10.30
N GLY A 233 -27.61 -1.09 -11.03
CA GLY A 233 -27.56 -1.14 -12.50
C GLY A 233 -26.39 -1.96 -13.06
N GLY A 234 -25.81 -2.86 -12.27
CA GLY A 234 -24.63 -3.65 -12.66
C GLY A 234 -23.30 -2.90 -12.50
N LEU A 235 -23.30 -1.69 -11.94
CA LEU A 235 -22.12 -0.85 -11.78
C LEU A 235 -21.78 -0.60 -10.31
N PHE A 236 -20.48 -0.59 -10.01
CA PHE A 236 -19.95 -0.15 -8.73
C PHE A 236 -19.85 1.38 -8.70
N ARG A 237 -20.48 2.00 -7.69
CA ARG A 237 -20.51 3.45 -7.47
C ARG A 237 -19.91 3.80 -6.11
N PRO A 238 -18.77 4.50 -6.05
CA PRO A 238 -18.25 5.07 -4.83
C PRO A 238 -18.90 6.43 -4.54
N TYR A 239 -19.08 6.75 -3.26
CA TYR A 239 -19.45 8.08 -2.79
C TYR A 239 -18.45 8.53 -1.74
N ALA A 240 -17.86 9.70 -1.90
CA ALA A 240 -17.02 10.32 -0.89
C ALA A 240 -17.85 11.23 0.02
N GLY A 241 -17.53 11.27 1.31
CA GLY A 241 -18.24 12.07 2.29
C GLY A 241 -18.02 13.57 2.06
N ALA A 242 -19.03 14.26 1.55
CA ALA A 242 -19.04 15.71 1.47
C ALA A 242 -20.45 16.25 1.64
N PHE A 243 -20.55 17.49 2.11
CA PHE A 243 -21.81 18.21 2.07
C PHE A 243 -22.23 18.39 0.61
N THR A 244 -23.44 17.94 0.30
CA THR A 244 -24.13 18.24 -0.95
C THR A 244 -25.38 19.03 -0.65
N GLU A 245 -25.73 19.95 -1.54
CA GLU A 245 -26.96 20.71 -1.39
C GLU A 245 -28.17 19.77 -1.44
N PRO A 246 -29.10 19.85 -0.48
CA PRO A 246 -30.31 19.03 -0.50
C PRO A 246 -31.14 19.31 -1.77
N VAL A 247 -31.26 18.32 -2.63
CA VAL A 247 -32.10 18.40 -3.85
C VAL A 247 -33.57 18.07 -3.60
N PHE A 248 -33.87 17.54 -2.41
CA PHE A 248 -35.22 17.14 -2.03
C PHE A 248 -35.46 17.46 -0.56
N SER A 249 -36.57 18.13 -0.29
CA SER A 249 -37.05 18.38 1.07
C SER A 249 -38.20 17.42 1.37
N VAL A 250 -38.00 16.52 2.32
CA VAL A 250 -39.10 15.74 2.92
C VAL A 250 -39.86 16.67 3.86
N THR A 251 -41.14 16.93 3.56
CA THR A 251 -42.03 17.67 4.47
C THR A 251 -42.91 16.69 5.26
N SER A 252 -43.52 17.17 6.35
CA SER A 252 -44.45 16.36 7.17
C SER A 252 -45.60 15.79 6.36
N ASP A 253 -46.02 16.47 5.30
CA ASP A 253 -47.13 16.06 4.44
C ASP A 253 -46.77 14.85 3.56
N MET A 254 -45.48 14.53 3.41
CA MET A 254 -45.00 13.36 2.67
C MET A 254 -44.97 12.09 3.53
N VAL A 255 -45.26 12.20 4.83
CA VAL A 255 -45.32 11.07 5.75
C VAL A 255 -46.70 10.40 5.63
N ILE A 256 -46.74 9.23 5.01
CA ILE A 256 -47.98 8.51 4.67
C ILE A 256 -48.61 7.72 5.82
N ASP A 257 -47.90 7.55 6.94
CA ASP A 257 -48.38 6.77 8.09
C ASP A 257 -47.91 7.35 9.43
N ALA A 258 -48.58 6.97 10.51
CA ALA A 258 -48.21 7.39 11.86
C ALA A 258 -46.79 6.93 12.21
N VAL A 259 -45.99 7.83 12.78
CA VAL A 259 -44.66 7.48 13.29
C VAL A 259 -44.82 6.57 14.53
N GLU A 260 -44.64 5.26 14.34
CA GLU A 260 -44.59 4.32 15.47
C GLU A 260 -43.25 4.46 16.22
N ILE A 261 -43.30 5.09 17.39
CA ILE A 261 -42.14 5.21 18.28
C ILE A 261 -42.03 3.93 19.11
N GLN A 262 -41.09 3.05 18.77
CA GLN A 262 -40.73 1.92 19.64
C GLN A 262 -39.87 2.41 20.80
N TYR A 263 -40.50 2.65 21.95
CA TYR A 263 -39.77 2.92 23.19
C TYR A 263 -38.98 1.69 23.61
N ARG A 264 -37.68 1.87 23.88
CA ARG A 264 -36.85 0.85 24.54
C ARG A 264 -37.53 0.47 25.86
N LYS A 265 -37.93 -0.80 26.02
CA LYS A 265 -38.58 -1.29 27.24
C LYS A 265 -37.82 -0.83 28.50
N PRO A 266 -38.50 -0.18 29.46
CA PRO A 266 -37.90 0.24 30.72
C PRO A 266 -37.21 -0.94 31.42
N ARG A 267 -36.09 -0.68 32.11
CA ARG A 267 -35.31 -1.69 32.83
C ARG A 267 -36.15 -2.52 33.82
N SER A 268 -37.25 -2.00 34.33
CA SER A 268 -38.18 -2.67 35.24
C SER A 268 -39.04 -3.78 34.60
N GLN A 269 -39.09 -3.88 33.27
CA GLN A 269 -39.87 -4.89 32.53
C GLN A 269 -39.00 -5.86 31.73
N ARG A 270 -37.69 -5.89 32.00
CA ARG A 270 -36.78 -6.92 31.49
C ARG A 270 -36.76 -8.05 32.51
N ALA A 271 -37.62 -9.05 32.31
CA ALA A 271 -37.50 -10.36 32.97
C ALA A 271 -36.27 -11.09 32.46
#